data_AF-A0A177ABB9-F1
#
_entry.id   AF-A0A177ABB9-F1
#
_cell.length_a   1.000
_cell.length_b   1.000
_cell.length_c   1.000
_cell.angle_alpha   90.00
_cell.angle_beta   90.00
_cell.angle_gamma   90.00
#
_symmetry.space_group_name_H-M   'P 1'
#
loop_
_entity.id
_entity.type
_entity.pdbx_description
1 polymer ?
#
loop_
_entity_poly.entity_id
_entity_poly.type
_entity_poly.pdbx_seq_one_letter_code
_entity_poly.pdbx_strand_id
1 'polypeptide(L)'
;MDSNNRNLFESACLKNEDMTIIIGPATISGWPTINEFFDKVFALTTTHITSNIRVELEDGADTAKMTAHALSYHARTEDAVKMENTSYTVGSLYDIDLVRDGGDGLWKIKRWELKSQWTTGDKAVLHG
;
A
#
# COMPACT_ATOMS: atom_id res chain seq x y z
N MET A 1 -7.96 1.13 -0.43
CA MET A 1 -7.77 0.82 1.00
C MET A 1 -8.79 1.60 1.81
N ASP A 2 -8.72 2.93 1.83
CA ASP A 2 -9.57 3.78 2.68
C ASP A 2 -11.09 3.65 2.46
N SER A 3 -11.54 3.42 1.21
CA SER A 3 -12.96 3.18 0.90
C SER A 3 -13.41 1.73 1.12
N ASN A 4 -12.53 0.89 1.65
CA ASN A 4 -12.66 -0.56 1.77
C ASN A 4 -13.03 -1.30 0.47
N ASN A 5 -12.82 -0.68 -0.70
CA ASN A 5 -13.10 -1.28 -2.00
C ASN A 5 -11.94 -2.17 -2.44
N ARG A 6 -12.09 -3.49 -2.23
CA ARG A 6 -11.09 -4.48 -2.58
C ARG A 6 -10.80 -4.49 -4.08
N ASN A 7 -11.83 -4.56 -4.93
CA ASN A 7 -11.66 -4.62 -6.39
C ASN A 7 -10.85 -3.44 -6.94
N LEU A 8 -11.10 -2.23 -6.43
CA LEU A 8 -10.34 -1.05 -6.84
C LEU A 8 -8.87 -1.14 -6.43
N PHE A 9 -8.57 -1.59 -5.21
CA PHE A 9 -7.20 -1.84 -4.80
C PHE A 9 -6.53 -2.87 -5.69
N GLU A 10 -7.17 -4.02 -5.89
CA GLU A 10 -6.58 -5.09 -6.67
C GLU A 10 -6.37 -4.71 -8.14
N SER A 11 -7.18 -3.81 -8.71
CA SER A 11 -6.98 -3.32 -10.08
C SER A 11 -5.67 -2.55 -10.29
N ALA A 12 -5.09 -1.99 -9.22
CA ALA A 12 -3.81 -1.29 -9.25
C ALA A 12 -2.61 -2.24 -9.10
N CYS A 13 -2.83 -3.52 -8.80
CA CYS A 13 -1.79 -4.48 -8.48
C CYS A 13 -1.54 -5.43 -9.65
N LEU A 14 -0.25 -5.77 -9.90
CA LEU A 14 0.10 -6.81 -10.86
C LEU A 14 -0.29 -8.17 -10.27
N LYS A 15 -1.30 -8.83 -10.85
CA LYS A 15 -1.88 -10.06 -10.27
C LYS A 15 -1.14 -11.34 -10.71
N ASN A 16 0.17 -11.40 -10.49
CA ASN A 16 1.00 -12.57 -10.79
C ASN A 16 2.12 -12.78 -9.75
N GLU A 17 3.00 -13.76 -9.99
CA GLU A 17 4.10 -14.11 -9.08
C GLU A 17 5.23 -13.06 -9.02
N ASP A 18 5.29 -12.15 -9.99
CA ASP A 18 6.34 -11.12 -10.06
C ASP A 18 6.09 -9.93 -9.14
N MET A 19 4.87 -9.81 -8.60
CA MET A 19 4.55 -8.72 -7.68
C MET A 19 5.28 -8.91 -6.34
N THR A 20 5.87 -7.84 -5.84
CA THR A 20 6.60 -7.84 -4.56
C THR A 20 6.23 -6.63 -3.71
N ILE A 21 6.15 -6.86 -2.39
CA ILE A 21 6.02 -5.81 -1.39
C ILE A 21 7.14 -5.95 -0.37
N ILE A 22 7.79 -4.84 -0.05
CA ILE A 22 8.90 -4.78 0.89
C ILE A 22 8.50 -3.88 2.05
N ILE A 23 8.48 -4.42 3.28
CA ILE A 23 8.12 -3.70 4.51
C ILE A 23 9.20 -3.99 5.56
N GLY A 24 10.10 -3.03 5.77
CA GLY A 24 11.25 -3.22 6.65
C GLY A 24 12.13 -4.39 6.18
N PRO A 25 12.46 -5.38 7.05
CA PRO A 25 13.29 -6.52 6.66
C PRO A 25 12.51 -7.61 5.90
N ALA A 26 11.19 -7.49 5.77
CA ALA A 26 10.35 -8.50 5.15
C ALA A 26 10.07 -8.18 3.68
N THR A 27 10.19 -9.21 2.83
CA THR A 27 9.74 -9.19 1.44
C THR A 27 8.62 -10.22 1.29
N ILE A 28 7.49 -9.78 0.76
CA ILE A 28 6.33 -10.60 0.44
C ILE A 28 6.26 -10.67 -1.08
N SER A 29 6.27 -11.88 -1.63
CA SER A 29 6.28 -12.11 -3.08
C SER A 29 5.03 -12.88 -3.51
N GLY A 30 4.59 -12.57 -4.72
CA GLY A 30 3.45 -13.20 -5.37
C GLY A 30 2.11 -12.62 -4.96
N TRP A 31 1.26 -12.37 -5.95
CA TRP A 31 -0.05 -11.78 -5.74
C TRP A 31 -0.92 -12.51 -4.72
N PRO A 32 -1.05 -13.86 -4.70
CA PRO A 32 -1.91 -14.53 -3.73
C PRO A 32 -1.54 -14.20 -2.27
N THR A 33 -0.25 -14.27 -1.94
CA THR A 33 0.28 -13.98 -0.60
C THR A 33 0.12 -12.50 -0.25
N ILE A 34 0.39 -11.60 -1.21
CA ILE A 34 0.20 -10.15 -1.04
C ILE A 34 -1.28 -9.84 -0.78
N ASN A 35 -2.17 -10.46 -1.53
CA ASN A 35 -3.60 -10.25 -1.41
C ASN A 35 -4.09 -10.65 0.00
N GLU A 36 -3.72 -11.84 0.48
CA GLU A 36 -4.02 -12.30 1.85
C GLU A 36 -3.41 -11.37 2.92
N PHE A 37 -2.18 -10.89 2.71
CA PHE A 37 -1.53 -9.95 3.65
C PHE A 37 -2.37 -8.69 3.88
N PHE A 38 -3.03 -8.17 2.84
CA PHE A 38 -3.88 -6.99 2.94
C PHE A 38 -5.22 -7.23 3.62
N ASP A 39 -5.66 -8.47 3.86
CA ASP A 39 -6.94 -8.75 4.56
C ASP A 39 -6.99 -8.06 5.93
N LYS A 40 -5.84 -7.96 6.61
CA LYS A 40 -5.68 -7.24 7.87
C LYS A 40 -5.99 -5.75 7.74
N VAL A 41 -5.61 -5.12 6.63
CA VAL A 41 -5.86 -3.70 6.37
C VAL A 41 -7.32 -3.48 5.97
N PHE A 42 -7.91 -4.38 5.17
CA PHE A 42 -9.32 -4.33 4.77
C PHE A 42 -10.32 -4.61 5.92
N ALA A 43 -9.84 -5.09 7.07
CA ALA A 43 -10.64 -5.22 8.28
C ALA A 43 -10.71 -3.93 9.12
N LEU A 44 -9.92 -2.91 8.79
CA LEU A 44 -9.74 -1.70 9.59
C LEU A 44 -10.36 -0.47 8.92
N THR A 45 -10.63 0.56 9.73
CA THR A 45 -10.84 1.90 9.20
C THR A 45 -9.48 2.55 9.00
N THR A 46 -9.20 2.98 7.76
CA THR A 46 -7.88 3.51 7.40
C THR A 46 -7.97 4.83 6.66
N THR A 47 -6.88 5.58 6.68
CA THR A 47 -6.69 6.77 5.84
C THR A 47 -5.24 6.82 5.39
N HIS A 48 -5.02 6.87 4.08
CA HIS A 48 -3.70 6.91 3.44
C HIS A 48 -3.56 8.21 2.67
N ILE A 49 -2.69 9.09 3.16
CA ILE A 49 -2.38 10.36 2.53
C ILE A 49 -1.04 10.22 1.84
N THR A 50 -1.03 10.34 0.51
CA THR A 50 0.19 10.36 -0.29
C THR A 50 0.51 11.77 -0.77
N SER A 51 1.77 12.16 -0.71
CA SER A 51 2.25 13.48 -1.14
C SER A 51 3.63 13.38 -1.79
N ASN A 52 4.09 14.51 -2.35
CA ASN A 52 5.43 14.64 -2.92
C ASN A 52 5.71 13.54 -3.97
N ILE A 53 4.70 13.24 -4.77
CA ILE A 53 4.76 12.18 -5.77
C ILE A 53 5.70 12.62 -6.89
N ARG A 54 6.64 11.76 -7.26
CA ARG A 54 7.50 11.93 -8.44
C ARG A 54 7.45 10.66 -9.27
N VAL A 55 7.26 10.83 -10.57
CA VAL A 55 7.22 9.73 -11.55
C VAL A 55 8.36 9.89 -12.54
N GLU A 56 9.08 8.81 -12.79
CA GLU A 56 10.08 8.65 -13.84
C GLU A 56 9.53 7.67 -14.88
N LEU A 57 9.20 8.20 -16.05
CA LEU A 57 8.66 7.44 -17.18
C LEU A 57 9.38 7.92 -18.45
N GLU A 58 9.99 6.99 -19.17
CA GLU A 58 10.62 7.26 -20.46
C GLU A 58 9.57 7.25 -21.59
N ASP A 59 9.80 8.03 -22.64
CA ASP A 59 8.89 8.13 -23.77
C ASP A 59 8.70 6.77 -24.45
N GLY A 60 7.46 6.29 -24.47
CA GLY A 60 7.10 5.00 -25.07
C GLY A 60 7.43 3.77 -24.22
N ALA A 61 7.89 3.94 -22.98
CA ALA A 61 8.16 2.81 -22.09
C ALA A 61 6.88 2.21 -21.47
N ASP A 62 6.92 0.90 -21.25
CA ASP A 62 5.91 0.13 -20.51
C ASP A 62 6.30 -0.11 -19.05
N THR A 63 7.33 0.58 -18.56
CA THR A 63 7.75 0.58 -17.16
C THR A 63 7.93 2.01 -16.67
N ALA A 64 7.71 2.21 -15.37
CA ALA A 64 7.94 3.50 -14.72
C ALA A 64 8.38 3.30 -13.27
N LYS A 65 9.00 4.32 -12.69
CA LYS A 65 9.26 4.40 -11.25
C LYS A 65 8.46 5.52 -10.63
N MET A 66 7.93 5.28 -9.44
CA MET A 66 7.24 6.30 -8.65
C MET A 66 7.80 6.32 -7.24
N THR A 67 8.08 7.53 -6.75
CA THR A 67 8.37 7.75 -5.33
C THR A 67 7.31 8.66 -4.73
N ALA A 68 7.03 8.47 -3.43
CA ALA A 68 6.07 9.30 -2.70
C ALA A 68 6.36 9.30 -1.21
N HIS A 69 5.84 10.29 -0.51
CA HIS A 69 5.68 10.24 0.94
C HIS A 69 4.28 9.70 1.24
N ALA A 70 4.14 8.92 2.29
CA ALA A 70 2.86 8.39 2.72
C ALA A 70 2.69 8.52 4.23
N LEU A 71 1.49 8.93 4.62
CA LEU A 71 1.04 8.91 6.01
C LEU A 71 -0.20 8.02 6.10
N SER A 72 -0.08 6.93 6.83
CA SER A 72 -1.13 5.93 6.98
C SER A 72 -1.64 5.89 8.41
N TYR A 73 -2.94 6.05 8.57
CA TYR A 73 -3.66 5.86 9.83
C TYR A 73 -4.45 4.57 9.78
N HIS A 74 -4.36 3.78 10.84
CA HIS A 74 -5.12 2.54 11.00
C HIS A 74 -5.82 2.55 12.34
N ALA A 75 -7.14 2.39 12.36
CA ALA A 75 -7.93 2.27 13.56
C ALA A 75 -8.84 1.05 13.46
N ARG A 76 -9.11 0.41 14.61
CA ARG A 76 -10.19 -0.57 14.68
C ARG A 76 -11.52 0.11 14.35
N THR A 77 -12.40 -0.58 13.65
CA THR A 77 -13.64 0.01 13.12
C THR A 77 -14.54 0.53 14.24
N GLU A 78 -14.60 -0.18 15.37
CA GLU A 78 -15.32 0.22 16.59
C GLU A 78 -14.71 1.42 17.32
N ASP A 79 -13.45 1.76 17.03
CA ASP A 79 -12.71 2.84 17.66
C ASP A 79 -12.61 4.11 16.79
N ALA A 80 -12.96 4.03 15.51
CA ALA A 80 -12.67 5.05 14.50
C ALA A 80 -13.24 6.45 14.81
N VAL A 81 -14.28 6.54 15.64
CA VAL A 81 -14.95 7.79 16.04
C VAL A 81 -14.85 8.08 17.54
N LYS A 82 -13.96 7.38 18.26
CA LYS A 82 -13.70 7.66 19.67
C LYS A 82 -12.99 9.01 19.84
N MET A 83 -13.19 9.64 20.99
CA MET A 83 -12.53 10.90 21.34
C MET A 83 -11.02 10.72 21.51
N GLU A 84 -10.60 9.58 22.07
CA GLU A 84 -9.20 9.21 22.17
C GLU A 84 -8.69 8.68 20.82
N ASN A 85 -7.50 9.12 20.41
CA ASN A 85 -6.84 8.59 19.23
C ASN A 85 -6.18 7.23 19.56
N THR A 86 -6.81 6.15 19.13
CA THR A 86 -6.29 4.78 19.26
C THR A 86 -5.59 4.27 17.99
N SER A 87 -5.36 5.16 17.00
CA SER A 87 -4.81 4.74 15.72
C SER A 87 -3.34 4.35 15.79
N TYR A 88 -2.98 3.34 15.02
CA TYR A 88 -1.59 3.11 14.63
C TYR A 88 -1.26 3.94 13.39
N THR A 89 -0.33 4.87 13.55
CA THR A 89 0.09 5.79 12.48
C THR A 89 1.49 5.45 11.99
N VAL A 90 1.69 5.48 10.68
CA VAL A 90 2.97 5.21 10.03
C VAL A 90 3.30 6.32 9.04
N GLY A 91 4.42 7.00 9.25
CA GLY A 91 5.04 7.85 8.24
C GLY A 91 6.03 7.03 7.41
N SER A 92 5.86 6.99 6.09
CA SER A 92 6.65 6.14 5.19
C SER A 92 7.14 6.87 3.94
N LEU A 93 8.20 6.36 3.34
CA LEU A 93 8.60 6.67 1.97
C LEU A 93 8.24 5.47 1.09
N TYR A 94 7.63 5.73 -0.06
CA TYR A 94 7.33 4.74 -1.07
C TYR A 94 8.34 4.81 -2.21
N ASP A 95 8.80 3.65 -2.63
CA ASP A 95 9.56 3.41 -3.85
C ASP A 95 8.86 2.28 -4.61
N ILE A 96 8.29 2.61 -5.76
CA ILE A 96 7.35 1.77 -6.50
C ILE A 96 7.82 1.60 -7.93
N ASP A 97 7.92 0.34 -8.38
CA ASP A 97 8.08 0.01 -9.79
C ASP A 97 6.70 -0.33 -10.38
N LEU A 98 6.39 0.32 -11.51
CA LEU A 98 5.15 0.15 -12.25
C LEU A 98 5.44 -0.53 -13.59
N VAL A 99 4.48 -1.32 -14.06
CA VAL A 99 4.47 -1.91 -15.40
C VAL A 99 3.11 -1.66 -16.05
N ARG A 100 3.09 -1.36 -17.34
CA ARG A 100 1.86 -1.33 -18.13
C ARG A 100 1.46 -2.76 -18.47
N ASP A 101 0.27 -3.15 -18.03
CA ASP A 101 -0.27 -4.47 -18.29
C ASP A 101 -0.77 -4.56 -19.73
N GLY A 102 -0.26 -5.53 -20.50
CA GLY A 102 -0.64 -5.70 -21.91
C GLY A 102 -2.06 -6.24 -22.12
N GLY A 103 -2.73 -6.72 -21.07
CA GLY A 103 -4.09 -7.25 -21.13
C GLY A 103 -5.15 -6.15 -21.05
N ASP A 104 -5.08 -5.30 -20.02
CA ASP A 104 -6.05 -4.21 -19.80
C ASP A 104 -5.50 -2.80 -20.10
N GLY A 105 -4.20 -2.67 -20.40
CA GLY A 105 -3.55 -1.41 -20.74
C GLY A 105 -3.29 -0.47 -19.54
N LEU A 106 -3.60 -0.90 -18.32
CA LEU A 106 -3.45 -0.11 -17.10
C LEU A 106 -2.03 -0.21 -16.53
N TRP A 107 -1.62 0.81 -15.79
CA TRP A 107 -0.39 0.77 -14.99
C TRP A 107 -0.64 0.02 -13.69
N LYS A 108 0.19 -0.99 -13.41
CA LYS A 108 0.08 -1.85 -12.24
C LYS A 108 1.37 -1.85 -11.44
N ILE A 109 1.22 -1.93 -10.12
CA ILE A 109 2.32 -2.05 -9.16
C ILE A 109 2.95 -3.42 -9.31
N LYS A 110 4.23 -3.44 -9.70
CA LYS A 110 5.08 -4.65 -9.72
C LYS A 110 5.91 -4.77 -8.45
N ARG A 111 6.53 -3.69 -7.99
CA ARG A 111 7.25 -3.64 -6.72
C ARG A 111 6.74 -2.47 -5.91
N TRP A 112 6.51 -2.67 -4.62
CA TRP A 112 6.20 -1.60 -3.69
C TRP A 112 7.02 -1.75 -2.43
N GLU A 113 8.01 -0.89 -2.26
CA GLU A 113 8.74 -0.75 -1.01
C GLU A 113 8.12 0.35 -0.15
N LEU A 114 7.76 -0.02 1.08
CA LEU A 114 7.23 0.87 2.10
C LEU A 114 8.29 1.00 3.20
N LYS A 115 9.09 2.07 3.13
CA LYS A 115 10.11 2.36 4.14
C LYS A 115 9.53 3.22 5.24
N SER A 116 9.10 2.61 6.34
CA SER A 116 8.67 3.33 7.54
C SER A 116 9.81 4.20 8.09
N GLN A 117 9.54 5.49 8.24
CA GLN A 117 10.44 6.46 8.85
C GLN A 117 10.21 6.56 10.35
N TRP A 118 8.94 6.56 10.77
CA TRP A 118 8.52 6.64 12.16
C TRP A 118 7.10 6.09 12.31
N THR A 119 6.75 5.72 13.54
CA THR A 119 5.44 5.18 13.89
C THR A 119 4.96 5.75 15.22
N THR A 120 3.66 5.86 15.41
CA THR A 120 3.03 6.19 16.70
C THR A 120 1.82 5.31 16.96
N GLY A 121 1.42 5.15 18.23
CA GLY A 121 0.31 4.29 18.62
C GLY A 121 0.68 2.81 18.70
N ASP A 122 -0.32 1.95 18.86
CA ASP A 122 -0.14 0.52 19.08
C ASP A 122 -0.22 -0.28 17.77
N LYS A 123 0.90 -0.88 17.36
CA LYS A 123 0.97 -1.73 16.16
C LYS A 123 0.03 -2.93 16.22
N ALA A 124 -0.39 -3.38 17.41
CA ALA A 124 -1.32 -4.49 17.57
C ALA A 124 -2.67 -4.25 16.85
N VAL A 125 -3.03 -2.99 16.57
CA VAL A 125 -4.20 -2.64 15.74
C VAL A 125 -4.20 -3.36 14.39
N LEU A 126 -3.03 -3.65 13.80
CA LEU A 126 -2.92 -4.38 12.52
C LEU A 126 -3.17 -5.89 12.62
N HIS A 127 -3.35 -6.43 13.82
CA HIS A 127 -3.34 -7.87 14.07
C HIS A 127 -4.59 -8.40 14.81
N GLY A 128 -5.52 -7.50 15.18
CA GLY A 128 -6.69 -7.82 16.01
C GLY A 128 -6.39 -7.59 17.47
#